data_AF-A0AA44TDP4-F1
#
_entry.id   AF-A0AA44TDP4-F1
#
_cell.length_a   1.000
_cell.length_b   1.000
_cell.length_c   1.000
_cell.angle_alpha   90.00
_cell.angle_beta   90.00
_cell.angle_gamma   90.00
#
_symmetry.space_group_name_H-M   'P 1'
#
loop_
_entity.id
_entity.type
_entity.pdbx_description
1 polymer ?
#
loop_
_entity_poly.entity_id
_entity_poly.type
_entity_poly.pdbx_seq_one_letter_code
_entity_poly.pdbx_strand_id
1 'polypeptide(L)'
;MSVCFIGNSSKIHEPDPEIIKTYTNIPEINNWVTIPKETKEITIYVQAKHTETVLFWLVPTGTATWKERRLIGCDTDGIDGWSVKWNVNGEGLHHHISVQALGLTSISSDSINVHTEYK
;
A
#
# COMPACT_ATOMS: atom_id res chain seq x y z
N MET A 1 41.17 -29.07 27.85
CA MET A 1 39.73 -28.77 27.80
C MET A 1 39.58 -27.35 27.29
N SER A 2 38.99 -27.17 26.11
CA SER A 2 38.72 -25.83 25.56
C SER A 2 37.21 -25.66 25.50
N VAL A 3 36.70 -24.65 26.20
CA VAL A 3 35.28 -24.37 26.36
C VAL A 3 34.78 -23.68 25.09
N CYS A 4 33.77 -24.25 24.44
CA CYS A 4 33.03 -23.59 23.37
C CYS A 4 32.15 -22.49 23.98
N PHE A 5 32.32 -21.25 23.53
CA PHE A 5 31.34 -20.19 23.77
C PHE A 5 30.13 -20.45 22.88
N ILE A 6 29.03 -20.89 23.48
CA ILE A 6 27.71 -20.92 22.83
C ILE A 6 27.16 -19.50 22.99
N GLY A 7 27.46 -18.64 22.01
CA GLY A 7 26.86 -17.32 21.91
C GLY A 7 25.37 -17.46 21.61
N ASN A 8 24.54 -17.12 22.60
CA ASN A 8 23.10 -17.05 22.51
C ASN A 8 22.71 -16.14 21.34
N SER A 9 22.15 -16.67 20.25
CA SER A 9 21.62 -15.86 19.15
C SER A 9 20.30 -15.23 19.62
N SER A 10 20.37 -14.09 20.32
CA SER A 10 19.20 -13.23 20.45
C SER A 10 18.75 -12.88 19.04
N LYS A 11 17.62 -13.45 18.59
CA LYS A 11 17.00 -13.04 17.34
C LYS A 11 16.75 -11.54 17.46
N ILE A 12 17.48 -10.75 16.69
CA ILE A 12 17.20 -9.31 16.55
C ILE A 12 15.79 -9.25 15.97
N HIS A 13 14.85 -8.75 16.75
CA HIS A 13 13.49 -8.54 16.28
C HIS A 13 13.49 -7.21 15.53
N GLU A 14 13.51 -7.27 14.21
CA GLU A 14 13.28 -6.08 13.40
C GLU A 14 11.90 -5.50 13.74
N PRO A 15 11.76 -4.16 13.78
CA PRO A 15 10.47 -3.56 14.05
C PRO A 15 9.47 -3.89 12.95
N ASP A 16 8.21 -4.11 13.34
CA ASP A 16 7.15 -4.34 12.37
C ASP A 16 6.90 -3.08 11.51
N PRO A 17 6.57 -3.26 10.22
CA PRO A 17 6.18 -2.14 9.37
C PRO A 17 4.92 -1.48 9.93
N GLU A 18 4.85 -0.17 9.81
CA GLU A 18 3.71 0.63 10.28
C GLU A 18 3.27 1.58 9.17
N ILE A 19 2.04 1.44 8.68
CA ILE A 19 1.42 2.45 7.82
C ILE A 19 0.76 3.51 8.71
N ILE A 20 1.26 4.73 8.62
CA ILE A 20 0.72 5.91 9.33
C ILE A 20 -0.44 6.49 8.55
N LYS A 21 -0.33 6.55 7.21
CA LYS A 21 -1.35 7.15 6.36
C LYS A 21 -1.21 6.71 4.90
N THR A 22 -2.33 6.37 4.28
CA THR A 22 -2.48 6.29 2.81
C THR A 22 -3.32 7.46 2.33
N TYR A 23 -2.93 8.11 1.22
CA TYR A 23 -3.71 9.18 0.60
C TYR A 23 -3.37 9.32 -0.90
N THR A 24 -4.12 10.14 -1.63
CA THR A 24 -3.84 10.42 -3.05
C THR A 24 -3.71 11.92 -3.31
N ASN A 25 -3.29 12.29 -4.52
CA ASN A 25 -3.36 13.68 -4.99
C ASN A 25 -4.79 14.20 -5.18
N ILE A 26 -5.80 13.32 -5.11
CA ILE A 26 -7.22 13.66 -5.03
C ILE A 26 -7.68 13.46 -3.58
N PRO A 27 -8.33 14.46 -2.95
CA PRO A 27 -8.73 14.37 -1.56
C PRO A 27 -9.81 13.31 -1.36
N GLU A 28 -9.73 12.63 -0.23
CA GLU A 28 -10.80 11.75 0.24
C GLU A 28 -11.90 12.59 0.91
N ILE A 29 -13.14 12.40 0.46
CA ILE A 29 -14.32 13.09 0.97
C ILE A 29 -15.37 12.02 1.26
N ASN A 30 -15.92 12.03 2.47
CA ASN A 30 -16.93 11.06 2.91
C ASN A 30 -16.48 9.59 2.71
N ASN A 31 -15.22 9.28 3.03
CA ASN A 31 -14.63 7.95 2.91
C ASN A 31 -14.39 7.46 1.47
N TRP A 32 -14.38 8.38 0.48
CA TRP A 32 -14.16 8.07 -0.93
C TRP A 32 -13.21 9.07 -1.58
N VAL A 33 -12.30 8.56 -2.40
CA VAL A 33 -11.61 9.35 -3.42
C VAL A 33 -12.42 9.28 -4.71
N THR A 34 -13.08 10.37 -5.07
CA THR A 34 -13.85 10.49 -6.31
C THR A 34 -12.94 10.93 -7.45
N ILE A 35 -12.67 10.05 -8.39
CA ILE A 35 -11.78 10.30 -9.53
C ILE A 35 -12.60 10.95 -10.66
N PRO A 36 -12.27 12.20 -11.08
CA PRO A 36 -12.92 12.84 -12.22
C PRO A 36 -12.76 12.01 -13.49
N LYS A 37 -13.79 11.94 -14.33
CA LYS A 37 -13.84 11.06 -15.52
C LYS A 37 -12.67 11.23 -16.50
N GLU A 38 -12.17 12.45 -16.65
CA GLU A 38 -11.08 12.77 -17.60
C GLU A 38 -9.68 12.60 -16.99
N THR A 39 -9.59 12.11 -15.75
CA THR A 39 -8.32 11.85 -15.07
C THR A 39 -7.63 10.68 -15.73
N LYS A 40 -6.36 10.90 -16.13
CA LYS A 40 -5.53 9.84 -16.72
C LYS A 40 -4.65 9.16 -15.70
N GLU A 41 -4.17 9.91 -14.72
CA GLU A 41 -3.21 9.45 -13.73
C GLU A 41 -3.56 10.02 -12.36
N ILE A 42 -3.42 9.20 -11.32
CA ILE A 42 -3.41 9.63 -9.93
C ILE A 42 -2.10 9.19 -9.29
N THR A 43 -1.69 9.88 -8.25
CA THR A 43 -0.56 9.45 -7.41
C THR A 43 -1.10 9.00 -6.07
N ILE A 44 -0.73 7.80 -5.66
CA ILE A 44 -1.02 7.25 -4.33
C ILE A 44 0.24 7.42 -3.50
N TYR A 45 0.10 7.97 -2.30
CA TYR A 45 1.17 8.24 -1.35
C TYR A 45 0.94 7.44 -0.07
N VAL A 46 2.04 6.99 0.53
CA VAL A 46 2.03 6.24 1.79
C VAL A 46 3.07 6.82 2.74
N GLN A 47 2.64 7.17 3.94
CA GLN A 47 3.53 7.44 5.06
C GLN A 47 3.67 6.15 5.85
N ALA A 48 4.87 5.56 5.87
CA ALA A 48 5.14 4.33 6.58
C ALA A 48 6.54 4.31 7.21
N LYS A 49 6.70 3.49 8.24
CA LYS A 49 7.96 3.25 8.97
C LYS A 49 8.31 1.76 8.93
N HIS A 50 9.61 1.47 9.07
CA HIS A 50 10.15 0.10 9.12
C HIS A 50 9.72 -0.75 7.91
N THR A 51 9.66 -0.10 6.75
CA THR A 51 9.19 -0.67 5.50
C THR A 51 10.35 -0.78 4.53
N GLU A 52 10.45 -1.91 3.85
CA GLU A 52 11.40 -2.16 2.76
C GLU A 52 10.74 -2.02 1.39
N THR A 53 9.45 -2.32 1.30
CA THR A 53 8.69 -2.27 0.04
C THR A 53 7.23 -1.96 0.32
N VAL A 54 6.60 -1.18 -0.55
CA VAL A 54 5.16 -0.93 -0.53
C VAL A 54 4.54 -1.49 -1.81
N LEU A 55 3.52 -2.34 -1.65
CA LEU A 55 2.71 -2.87 -2.75
C LEU A 55 1.36 -2.17 -2.79
N PHE A 56 0.94 -1.80 -4.00
CA PHE A 56 -0.33 -1.11 -4.25
C PHE A 56 -1.23 -2.02 -5.07
N TRP A 57 -2.42 -2.31 -4.54
CA TRP A 57 -3.38 -3.23 -5.13
C TRP A 57 -4.70 -2.52 -5.41
N LEU A 58 -5.29 -2.79 -6.56
CA LEU A 58 -6.70 -2.51 -6.80
C LEU A 58 -7.53 -3.74 -6.45
N VAL A 59 -8.53 -3.59 -5.59
CA VAL A 59 -9.37 -4.68 -5.08
C VAL A 59 -10.84 -4.34 -5.32
N PRO A 60 -11.64 -5.21 -5.96
CA PRO A 60 -13.08 -4.97 -6.10
C PRO A 60 -13.79 -4.81 -4.76
N THR A 61 -14.80 -3.95 -4.68
CA THR A 61 -15.68 -3.89 -3.50
C THR A 61 -16.49 -5.18 -3.37
N GLY A 62 -16.67 -5.67 -2.15
CA GLY A 62 -17.49 -6.85 -1.87
C GLY A 62 -16.86 -7.76 -0.81
N THR A 63 -17.52 -8.88 -0.52
CA THR A 63 -17.01 -9.88 0.43
C THR A 63 -16.05 -10.84 -0.28
N ALA A 64 -14.89 -11.10 0.33
CA ALA A 64 -13.90 -12.08 -0.15
C ALA A 64 -13.35 -11.83 -1.57
N THR A 65 -13.32 -10.57 -2.01
CA THR A 65 -12.80 -10.11 -3.31
C THR A 65 -11.27 -9.97 -3.35
N TRP A 66 -10.56 -10.17 -2.23
CA TRP A 66 -9.10 -10.07 -2.16
C TRP A 66 -8.37 -10.96 -3.18
N LYS A 67 -8.96 -12.10 -3.55
CA LYS A 67 -8.43 -13.02 -4.57
C LYS A 67 -8.47 -12.43 -6.01
N GLU A 68 -9.28 -11.39 -6.23
CA GLU A 68 -9.47 -10.70 -7.51
C GLU A 68 -8.62 -9.44 -7.61
N ARG A 69 -7.77 -9.18 -6.61
CA ARG A 69 -6.90 -8.01 -6.61
C ARG A 69 -5.95 -8.00 -7.79
N ARG A 70 -5.64 -6.81 -8.27
CA ARG A 70 -4.64 -6.56 -9.30
C ARG A 70 -3.55 -5.65 -8.74
N LEU A 71 -2.27 -6.04 -8.92
CA LEU A 71 -1.16 -5.16 -8.57
C LEU A 71 -1.15 -3.97 -9.55
N ILE A 72 -1.21 -2.75 -9.01
CA ILE A 72 -1.16 -1.51 -9.80
C ILE A 72 0.21 -0.82 -9.70
N GLY A 73 1.02 -1.19 -8.71
CA GLY A 73 2.39 -0.73 -8.60
C GLY A 73 3.10 -1.26 -7.36
N CYS A 74 4.41 -1.06 -7.31
CA CYS A 74 5.23 -1.28 -6.14
C CYS A 74 6.27 -0.17 -6.04
N ASP A 75 6.67 0.13 -4.81
CA ASP A 75 7.77 1.04 -4.51
C ASP A 75 8.74 0.32 -3.57
N THR A 76 10.01 0.29 -3.95
CA THR A 76 11.10 -0.38 -3.23
C THR A 76 12.16 0.61 -2.74
N ASP A 77 11.95 1.90 -2.96
CA ASP A 77 12.87 2.96 -2.53
C ASP A 77 12.14 3.98 -1.67
N GLY A 78 12.30 3.87 -0.36
CA GLY A 78 11.66 4.79 0.59
C GLY A 78 12.34 6.16 0.71
N ILE A 79 13.43 6.44 -0.03
CA ILE A 79 14.25 7.65 0.15
C ILE A 79 13.48 8.93 -0.20
N ASP A 80 12.66 8.92 -1.26
CA ASP A 80 11.83 10.05 -1.69
C ASP A 80 10.38 9.95 -1.19
N GLY A 81 10.10 8.95 -0.35
CA GLY A 81 8.79 8.65 0.21
C GLY A 81 7.99 7.68 -0.65
N TRP A 82 7.18 6.85 0.00
CA TRP A 82 6.48 5.76 -0.68
C TRP A 82 5.35 6.27 -1.57
N SER A 83 5.43 6.02 -2.88
CA SER A 83 4.38 6.41 -3.81
C SER A 83 4.32 5.59 -5.09
N VAL A 84 3.16 5.61 -5.75
CA VAL A 84 3.04 5.12 -7.12
C VAL A 84 2.14 6.04 -7.94
N LYS A 85 2.55 6.28 -9.18
CA LYS A 85 1.70 6.86 -10.22
C LYS A 85 0.92 5.74 -10.89
N TRP A 86 -0.40 5.82 -10.82
CA TRP A 86 -1.30 4.84 -11.41
C TRP A 86 -2.10 5.47 -12.55
N ASN A 87 -1.98 4.88 -13.74
CA ASN A 87 -2.79 5.22 -14.89
C ASN A 87 -4.22 4.67 -14.71
N VAL A 88 -5.18 5.58 -14.50
CA VAL A 88 -6.60 5.32 -14.28
C VAL A 88 -7.45 5.59 -15.53
N ASN A 89 -6.81 5.93 -16.65
CA ASN A 89 -7.51 6.33 -17.87
C ASN A 89 -8.43 5.20 -18.37
N GLY A 90 -9.72 5.48 -18.44
CA GLY A 90 -10.74 4.52 -18.89
C GLY A 90 -11.14 3.47 -17.86
N GLU A 91 -10.66 3.55 -16.62
CA GLU A 91 -11.08 2.65 -15.53
C GLU A 91 -12.48 3.05 -15.00
N GLY A 92 -13.38 2.07 -14.96
CA GLY A 92 -14.67 2.20 -14.26
C GLY A 92 -14.53 1.73 -12.81
N LEU A 93 -14.31 2.67 -11.89
CA LEU A 93 -13.94 2.33 -10.53
C LEU A 93 -15.13 2.35 -9.57
N HIS A 94 -15.28 1.26 -8.83
CA HIS A 94 -15.91 1.18 -7.52
C HIS A 94 -15.15 0.10 -6.72
N HIS A 95 -13.98 0.50 -6.19
CA HIS A 95 -12.94 -0.41 -5.71
C HIS A 95 -12.32 0.11 -4.40
N HIS A 96 -11.43 -0.69 -3.83
CA HIS A 96 -10.47 -0.29 -2.82
C HIS A 96 -9.07 -0.23 -3.45
N ILE A 97 -8.31 0.81 -3.12
CA ILE A 97 -6.85 0.74 -3.21
C ILE A 97 -6.39 0.16 -1.89
N SER A 98 -5.82 -1.04 -1.90
CA SER A 98 -5.19 -1.65 -0.73
C SER A 98 -3.69 -1.51 -0.83
N VAL A 99 -3.08 -1.10 0.27
CA VAL A 99 -1.63 -0.91 0.41
C VAL A 99 -1.09 -1.97 1.35
N GLN A 100 0.04 -2.57 0.99
CA GLN A 100 0.79 -3.44 1.88
C GLN A 100 2.20 -2.91 2.06
N ALA A 101 2.56 -2.54 3.29
CA ALA A 101 3.94 -2.23 3.67
C ALA A 101 4.61 -3.52 4.15
N LEU A 102 5.64 -3.94 3.44
CA LEU A 102 6.45 -5.12 3.74
C LEU A 102 7.67 -4.70 4.55
N GLY A 103 7.81 -5.26 5.75
CA GLY A 103 9.06 -5.27 6.50
C GLY A 103 9.77 -6.61 6.31
N LEU A 104 10.88 -6.83 7.03
CA LEU A 104 11.68 -8.04 6.87
C LEU A 104 10.91 -9.34 7.15
N THR A 105 10.04 -9.33 8.16
CA THR A 105 9.35 -10.54 8.65
C THR A 105 7.83 -10.43 8.74
N SER A 106 7.27 -9.24 8.49
CA SER A 106 5.86 -8.94 8.73
C SER A 106 5.33 -7.93 7.72
N ILE A 107 4.00 -7.80 7.68
CA ILE A 107 3.27 -6.98 6.72
C ILE A 107 2.26 -6.13 7.49
N SER A 108 2.21 -4.84 7.17
CA SER A 108 1.15 -3.93 7.57
C SER A 108 0.28 -3.59 6.36
N SER A 109 -0.99 -3.31 6.57
CA SER A 109 -1.94 -3.07 5.48
C SER A 109 -2.90 -1.95 5.80
N ASP A 110 -3.28 -1.20 4.77
CA ASP A 110 -4.24 -0.11 4.82
C ASP A 110 -5.07 -0.11 3.52
N SER A 111 -6.17 0.62 3.50
CA SER A 111 -6.99 0.74 2.30
C SER A 111 -7.80 2.04 2.25
N ILE A 112 -7.96 2.57 1.05
CA ILE A 112 -8.85 3.70 0.75
C ILE A 112 -9.86 3.30 -0.32
N ASN A 113 -11.08 3.85 -0.25
CA ASN A 113 -12.10 3.58 -1.26
C ASN A 113 -11.97 4.55 -2.43
N VAL A 114 -12.13 4.04 -3.64
CA VAL A 114 -12.05 4.84 -4.87
C VAL A 114 -13.25 4.56 -5.76
N HIS A 115 -13.81 5.63 -6.34
CA HIS A 115 -14.80 5.50 -7.39
C HIS A 115 -14.60 6.54 -8.48
N THR A 116 -14.98 6.21 -9.70
CA THR A 116 -15.03 7.19 -10.80
C THR A 116 -16.32 8.00 -10.67
N GLU A 117 -16.27 9.30 -10.97
CA GLU A 117 -17.45 10.14 -11.07
C GLU A 117 -18.36 9.67 -12.22
N TYR A 118 -19.65 9.50 -11.94
CA TYR A 118 -20.68 9.21 -12.96
C TYR A 118 -21.29 10.53 -13.46
N LYS A 119 -21.56 10.62 -14.77
CA LYS A 119 -22.38 11.69 -15.35
C LYS A 119 -23.85 11.33 -15.28
#